data_AF-A0A8K1FX66-F1
#
_entry.id   AF-A0A8K1FX66-F1
#
_cell.length_a   1.000
_cell.length_b   1.000
_cell.length_c   1.000
_cell.angle_alpha   90.00
_cell.angle_beta   90.00
_cell.angle_gamma   90.00
#
_symmetry.space_group_name_H-M   'P 1'
#
loop_
_entity.id
_entity.type
_entity.pdbx_description
1 polymer ?
#
loop_
_entity_poly.entity_id
_entity_poly.type
_entity_poly.pdbx_seq_one_letter_code
_entity_poly.pdbx_strand_id
1 'polypeptide(L)'
;MRELTKIILIIFVFEVAIFFIASAIPINNSSLVSQFNSTESQILNYTYFQKVFTIFTHNLTVAAMELIPAVGLIVLGISIYSTGAVLSAFSSSLNVSGLLAALSLMTLPHSWLELPSYAIAAGSGLYIIIKPREWFRGVLTMTMVPIELFLAALVESGEFYTNPYLLWLYSIPAFVFLYFYYQTMQRISDNLVRNKQGTINTVASQQQSQIPTTPVVDYLTKYTQAWNTGSYYESQGNLLEAMRYYWEGLFYLLTATGMKLGMPSLSKEDYDNIVRAVSYKVGNPQLYEIYNQAFKIRVENKVDDFPTFKNYVSEIIRFLHMITQ
;
A
#
# COMPACT_ATOMS: atom_id res chain seq x y z
N MET A 1 -11.78 2.14 -9.04
CA MET A 1 -11.63 1.41 -7.76
C MET A 1 -10.35 1.87 -7.08
N ARG A 2 -10.38 2.16 -5.78
CA ARG A 2 -9.21 2.66 -5.03
C ARG A 2 -8.16 1.55 -4.89
N GLU A 3 -6.89 1.90 -4.77
CA GLU A 3 -5.79 0.92 -4.65
C GLU A 3 -5.97 -0.01 -3.43
N LEU A 4 -6.35 0.53 -2.27
CA LEU A 4 -6.65 -0.28 -1.08
C LEU A 4 -7.76 -1.31 -1.36
N THR A 5 -8.83 -0.91 -2.04
CA THR A 5 -9.93 -1.82 -2.41
C THR A 5 -9.44 -2.95 -3.32
N LYS A 6 -8.56 -2.64 -4.29
CA LYS A 6 -7.98 -3.65 -5.18
C LYS A 6 -7.15 -4.66 -4.39
N ILE A 7 -6.32 -4.18 -3.46
CA ILE A 7 -5.49 -5.04 -2.60
C ILE A 7 -6.37 -5.97 -1.76
N ILE A 8 -7.41 -5.43 -1.11
CA ILE A 8 -8.36 -6.22 -0.31
C ILE A 8 -9.04 -7.29 -1.18
N LEU A 9 -9.52 -6.95 -2.37
CA LEU A 9 -10.17 -7.92 -3.26
C LEU A 9 -9.21 -9.02 -3.75
N ILE A 10 -7.96 -8.68 -4.05
CA ILE A 10 -6.95 -9.67 -4.43
C ILE A 10 -6.72 -10.64 -3.26
N ILE A 11 -6.55 -10.11 -2.05
CA ILE A 11 -6.35 -10.93 -0.84
C ILE A 11 -7.57 -11.81 -0.57
N PHE A 12 -8.79 -11.27 -0.70
CA PHE A 12 -10.02 -12.04 -0.55
C PHE A 12 -10.11 -13.22 -1.53
N VAL A 13 -9.72 -13.02 -2.79
CA VAL A 13 -9.67 -14.13 -3.77
C VAL A 13 -8.65 -15.19 -3.35
N PHE A 14 -7.47 -14.79 -2.85
CA PHE A 14 -6.48 -15.74 -2.34
C PHE A 14 -6.96 -16.46 -1.07
N GLU A 15 -7.59 -15.76 -0.15
CA GLU A 15 -8.22 -16.31 1.06
C GLU A 15 -9.23 -17.41 0.69
N VAL A 16 -10.19 -17.10 -0.18
CA VAL A 16 -11.20 -18.07 -0.62
C VAL A 16 -10.56 -19.28 -1.32
N ALA A 17 -9.51 -19.04 -2.12
CA ALA A 17 -8.77 -20.13 -2.77
C ALA A 17 -8.06 -21.04 -1.75
N ILE A 18 -7.38 -20.46 -0.75
CA ILE A 18 -6.73 -21.22 0.34
C ILE A 18 -7.77 -22.02 1.12
N PHE A 19 -8.91 -21.41 1.47
CA PHE A 19 -10.00 -22.08 2.18
C PHE A 19 -10.50 -23.32 1.42
N PHE A 20 -10.76 -23.20 0.12
CA PHE A 20 -11.20 -24.34 -0.70
C PHE A 20 -10.12 -25.40 -0.87
N ILE A 21 -8.86 -25.01 -1.09
CA ILE A 21 -7.75 -25.96 -1.20
C ILE A 21 -7.59 -26.76 0.10
N ALA A 22 -7.56 -26.07 1.24
CA ALA A 22 -7.43 -26.71 2.55
C ALA A 22 -8.63 -27.64 2.85
N SER A 23 -9.84 -27.21 2.51
CA SER A 23 -11.06 -28.01 2.71
C SER A 23 -11.16 -29.21 1.77
N ALA A 24 -10.54 -29.16 0.59
CA ALA A 24 -10.58 -30.25 -0.40
C ALA A 24 -9.64 -31.41 -0.07
N ILE A 25 -8.61 -31.18 0.75
CA ILE A 25 -7.66 -32.23 1.16
C ILE A 25 -8.30 -33.03 2.30
N PRO A 26 -8.61 -34.33 2.14
CA PRO A 26 -9.25 -35.12 3.18
C PRO A 26 -8.31 -35.33 4.38
N ILE A 27 -8.73 -34.89 5.57
CA ILE A 27 -7.95 -35.00 6.81
C ILE A 27 -8.64 -35.97 7.77
N ASN A 28 -8.03 -37.12 8.04
CA ASN A 28 -8.58 -38.08 9.01
C ASN A 28 -7.91 -37.90 10.37
N ASN A 29 -8.33 -36.88 11.14
CA ASN A 29 -7.76 -36.56 12.44
C ASN A 29 -8.83 -36.53 13.54
N SER A 30 -8.95 -37.62 14.30
CA SER A 30 -9.93 -37.76 15.38
C SER A 30 -9.75 -36.75 16.52
N SER A 31 -8.52 -36.27 16.75
CA SER A 31 -8.25 -35.24 17.76
C SER A 31 -8.88 -33.91 17.36
N LEU A 32 -8.76 -33.51 16.08
CA LEU A 32 -9.38 -32.27 15.57
C LEU A 32 -10.90 -32.35 15.62
N VAL A 33 -11.48 -33.49 15.23
CA VAL A 33 -12.92 -33.73 15.32
C VAL A 33 -13.41 -33.66 16.76
N SER A 34 -12.68 -34.25 17.71
CA SER A 34 -13.02 -34.18 19.14
C SER A 34 -12.95 -32.76 19.68
N GLN A 35 -11.97 -31.96 19.25
CA GLN A 35 -11.86 -30.54 19.63
C GLN A 35 -13.04 -29.75 19.09
N PHE A 36 -13.38 -29.93 17.81
CA PHE A 36 -14.54 -29.29 17.18
C PHE A 36 -15.83 -29.64 17.93
N ASN A 37 -16.11 -30.93 18.14
CA ASN A 37 -17.33 -31.37 18.84
C ASN A 37 -17.41 -30.84 20.28
N SER A 38 -16.28 -30.75 20.98
CA SER A 38 -16.22 -30.17 22.32
C SER A 38 -16.58 -28.68 22.31
N THR A 39 -16.04 -27.92 21.36
CA THR A 39 -16.34 -26.50 21.20
C THR A 39 -17.80 -26.28 20.80
N GLU A 40 -18.31 -27.03 19.83
CA GLU A 40 -19.71 -26.97 19.41
C GLU A 40 -20.66 -27.28 20.57
N SER A 41 -20.41 -28.35 21.32
CA SER A 41 -21.23 -28.74 22.47
C SER A 41 -21.28 -27.67 23.57
N GLN A 42 -20.19 -26.93 23.76
CA GLN A 42 -20.16 -25.80 24.69
C GLN A 42 -21.02 -24.64 24.18
N ILE A 43 -20.88 -24.28 22.90
CA ILE A 43 -21.60 -23.16 22.28
C ILE A 43 -23.10 -23.43 22.19
N LEU A 44 -23.52 -24.67 21.92
CA LEU A 44 -24.95 -25.02 21.79
C LEU A 44 -25.76 -24.62 23.03
N ASN A 45 -25.17 -24.76 24.22
CA ASN A 45 -25.82 -24.47 25.51
C ASN A 45 -25.83 -22.99 25.90
N TYR A 46 -25.21 -22.10 25.12
CA TYR A 46 -25.17 -20.67 25.40
C TYR A 46 -26.47 -19.96 24.99
N THR A 47 -26.81 -18.88 25.70
CA THR A 47 -27.84 -17.93 25.23
C THR A 47 -27.40 -17.27 23.93
N TYR A 48 -28.34 -16.70 23.16
CA TYR A 48 -28.02 -16.04 21.88
C TYR A 48 -26.88 -15.04 22.01
N PHE A 49 -26.95 -14.10 22.97
CA PHE A 49 -25.88 -13.10 23.14
C PHE A 49 -24.56 -13.70 23.62
N GLN A 50 -24.57 -14.77 24.42
CA GLN A 50 -23.34 -15.48 24.77
C GLN A 50 -22.69 -16.11 23.53
N LYS A 51 -23.47 -16.74 22.64
CA LYS A 51 -22.97 -17.24 21.34
C LYS A 51 -22.33 -16.10 20.52
N VAL A 52 -23.04 -14.98 20.38
CA VAL A 52 -22.56 -13.80 19.63
C VAL A 52 -21.21 -13.33 20.17
N PHE A 53 -21.09 -13.13 21.48
CA PHE A 53 -19.83 -12.65 22.06
C PHE A 53 -18.70 -13.69 21.94
N THR A 54 -18.98 -14.98 22.13
CA THR A 54 -17.97 -16.03 21.98
C THR A 54 -17.44 -16.11 20.54
N ILE A 55 -18.33 -16.15 19.55
CA ILE A 55 -17.97 -16.18 18.12
C ILE A 55 -17.22 -14.89 17.73
N PHE A 56 -17.78 -13.73 18.07
CA PHE A 56 -17.16 -12.44 17.78
C PHE A 56 -15.75 -12.31 18.37
N THR A 57 -15.57 -12.66 19.65
CA THR A 57 -14.26 -12.52 20.30
C THR A 57 -13.22 -13.50 19.75
N HIS A 58 -13.63 -14.72 19.40
CA HIS A 58 -12.78 -15.68 18.73
C HIS A 58 -12.29 -15.11 17.38
N ASN A 59 -13.22 -14.68 16.52
CA ASN A 59 -12.89 -14.20 15.18
C ASN A 59 -12.13 -12.88 15.21
N LEU A 60 -12.48 -11.97 16.14
CA LEU A 60 -11.74 -10.73 16.34
C LEU A 60 -10.31 -10.99 16.82
N THR A 61 -10.07 -12.01 17.65
CA THR A 61 -8.71 -12.36 18.11
C THR A 61 -7.85 -12.81 16.94
N VAL A 62 -8.41 -13.64 16.05
CA VAL A 62 -7.73 -14.06 14.81
C VAL A 62 -7.45 -12.86 13.90
N ALA A 63 -8.48 -12.08 13.59
CA ALA A 63 -8.35 -10.91 12.73
C ALA A 63 -7.40 -9.84 13.30
N ALA A 64 -7.34 -9.69 14.63
CA ALA A 64 -6.42 -8.75 15.27
C ALA A 64 -4.95 -9.12 15.05
N MET A 65 -4.62 -10.42 14.95
CA MET A 65 -3.28 -10.86 14.56
C MET A 65 -3.00 -10.57 13.08
N GLU A 66 -4.03 -10.59 12.23
CA GLU A 66 -3.94 -10.26 10.80
C GLU A 66 -3.83 -8.76 10.51
N LEU A 67 -4.19 -7.91 11.48
CA LEU A 67 -4.00 -6.46 11.39
C LEU A 67 -2.52 -6.04 11.45
N ILE A 68 -1.63 -6.90 11.96
CA ILE A 68 -0.21 -6.60 12.11
C ILE A 68 0.41 -6.43 10.72
N PRO A 69 0.95 -5.25 10.36
CA PRO A 69 1.57 -5.05 9.06
C PRO A 69 2.71 -6.07 8.82
N ALA A 70 2.83 -6.55 7.58
CA ALA A 70 3.78 -7.57 7.10
C ALA A 70 3.46 -8.99 7.57
N VAL A 71 3.22 -9.18 8.86
CA VAL A 71 2.96 -10.51 9.46
C VAL A 71 1.54 -10.99 9.16
N GLY A 72 0.59 -10.06 9.03
CA GLY A 72 -0.83 -10.38 8.93
C GLY A 72 -1.21 -11.27 7.75
N LEU A 73 -0.53 -11.14 6.60
CA LEU A 73 -0.76 -12.03 5.45
C LEU A 73 -0.37 -13.48 5.73
N ILE A 74 0.70 -13.69 6.50
CA ILE A 74 1.13 -15.04 6.89
C ILE A 74 0.12 -15.63 7.86
N VAL A 75 -0.32 -14.83 8.84
CA VAL A 75 -1.34 -15.24 9.80
C VAL A 75 -2.64 -15.60 9.10
N LEU A 76 -3.10 -14.79 8.14
CA LEU A 76 -4.28 -15.06 7.30
C LEU A 76 -4.15 -16.42 6.58
N GLY A 77 -3.00 -16.69 5.96
CA GLY A 77 -2.78 -17.97 5.29
C GLY A 77 -2.87 -19.16 6.26
N ILE A 78 -2.33 -19.03 7.47
CA ILE A 78 -2.35 -20.07 8.50
C ILE A 78 -3.77 -20.23 9.07
N SER A 79 -4.46 -19.15 9.41
CA SER A 79 -5.80 -19.16 10.01
C SER A 79 -6.80 -19.79 9.05
N ILE A 80 -6.84 -19.35 7.80
CA ILE A 80 -7.77 -19.85 6.78
C ILE A 80 -7.46 -21.30 6.39
N TYR A 81 -6.18 -21.68 6.31
CA TYR A 81 -5.81 -23.08 6.12
C TYR A 81 -6.30 -23.94 7.30
N SER A 82 -6.12 -23.47 8.54
CA SER A 82 -6.58 -24.18 9.74
C SER A 82 -8.09 -24.34 9.74
N THR A 83 -8.86 -23.31 9.38
CA THR A 83 -10.33 -23.39 9.27
C THR A 83 -10.76 -24.42 8.24
N GLY A 84 -10.17 -24.39 7.04
CA GLY A 84 -10.44 -25.40 6.00
C GLY A 84 -10.04 -26.82 6.42
N ALA A 85 -8.93 -26.96 7.15
CA ALA A 85 -8.47 -28.25 7.67
C ALA A 85 -9.41 -28.83 8.74
N VAL A 86 -9.91 -28.00 9.67
CA VAL A 86 -10.91 -28.41 10.66
C VAL A 86 -12.20 -28.84 9.97
N LEU A 87 -12.67 -28.06 8.99
CA LEU A 87 -13.86 -28.40 8.21
C LEU A 87 -13.69 -29.71 7.44
N SER A 88 -12.53 -29.91 6.80
CA SER A 88 -12.20 -31.17 6.12
C SER A 88 -12.20 -32.35 7.08
N ALA A 89 -11.62 -32.19 8.27
CA ALA A 89 -11.58 -33.26 9.27
C ALA A 89 -12.96 -33.65 9.77
N PHE A 90 -13.79 -32.65 10.10
CA PHE A 90 -15.16 -32.86 10.54
C PHE A 90 -16.03 -33.51 9.44
N SER A 91 -16.04 -32.94 8.23
CA SER A 91 -16.81 -33.48 7.11
C SER A 91 -16.39 -34.89 6.70
N SER A 92 -15.08 -35.19 6.71
CA SER A 92 -14.56 -36.53 6.44
C SER A 92 -15.08 -37.55 7.45
N SER A 93 -15.23 -37.17 8.73
CA SER A 93 -15.81 -38.05 9.76
C SER A 93 -17.28 -38.38 9.50
N LEU A 94 -17.99 -37.54 8.75
CA LEU A 94 -19.37 -37.74 8.30
C LEU A 94 -19.47 -38.40 6.92
N ASN A 95 -18.34 -38.82 6.33
CA ASN A 95 -18.24 -39.30 4.95
C ASN A 95 -18.73 -38.27 3.90
N VAL A 96 -18.58 -36.97 4.20
CA VAL A 96 -18.88 -35.86 3.29
C VAL A 96 -17.57 -35.26 2.79
N SER A 97 -17.51 -34.91 1.50
CA SER A 97 -16.34 -34.20 0.95
C SER A 97 -16.20 -32.83 1.61
N GLY A 98 -15.01 -32.50 2.13
CA GLY A 98 -14.76 -31.19 2.73
C GLY A 98 -14.93 -30.02 1.76
N LEU A 99 -14.66 -30.21 0.47
CA LEU A 99 -14.97 -29.21 -0.55
C LEU A 99 -16.47 -28.97 -0.68
N LEU A 100 -17.30 -30.01 -0.58
CA LEU A 100 -18.75 -29.87 -0.63
C LEU A 100 -19.26 -29.12 0.62
N ALA A 101 -18.71 -29.45 1.80
CA ALA A 101 -19.02 -28.74 3.04
C ALA A 101 -18.62 -27.25 2.96
N ALA A 102 -17.44 -26.94 2.41
CA ALA A 102 -16.99 -25.57 2.19
C ALA A 102 -17.90 -24.81 1.23
N LEU A 103 -18.30 -25.42 0.12
CA LEU A 103 -19.26 -24.82 -0.82
C LEU A 103 -20.62 -24.55 -0.15
N SER A 104 -21.10 -25.48 0.68
CA SER A 104 -22.33 -25.27 1.45
C SER A 104 -22.20 -24.10 2.43
N LEU A 105 -21.11 -24.00 3.18
CA LEU A 105 -20.86 -22.85 4.06
C LEU A 105 -20.84 -21.53 3.28
N MET A 106 -20.21 -21.50 2.10
CA MET A 106 -20.19 -20.31 1.24
C MET A 106 -21.58 -19.90 0.70
N THR A 107 -22.64 -20.69 0.91
CA THR A 107 -24.02 -20.26 0.62
C THR A 107 -24.68 -19.53 1.80
N LEU A 108 -24.08 -19.60 2.98
CA LEU A 108 -24.58 -19.00 4.21
C LEU A 108 -24.14 -17.54 4.33
N PRO A 109 -24.99 -16.66 4.87
CA PRO A 109 -24.70 -15.24 4.91
C PRO A 109 -23.56 -14.87 5.86
N HIS A 110 -23.33 -15.61 6.96
CA HIS A 110 -22.25 -15.28 7.90
C HIS A 110 -20.88 -15.35 7.21
N SER A 111 -20.64 -16.32 6.32
CA SER A 111 -19.35 -16.47 5.62
C SER A 111 -19.04 -15.25 4.73
N TRP A 112 -20.06 -14.60 4.17
CA TRP A 112 -19.90 -13.39 3.35
C TRP A 112 -19.74 -12.09 4.16
N LEU A 113 -20.01 -12.13 5.47
CA LEU A 113 -19.67 -11.04 6.39
C LEU A 113 -18.29 -11.32 7.01
N GLU A 114 -18.02 -12.55 7.39
CA GLU A 114 -16.81 -12.93 8.11
C GLU A 114 -15.56 -12.89 7.23
N LEU A 115 -15.54 -13.62 6.11
CA LEU A 115 -14.33 -13.76 5.27
C LEU A 115 -13.79 -12.42 4.76
N PRO A 116 -14.63 -11.49 4.23
CA PRO A 116 -14.11 -10.19 3.82
C PRO A 116 -13.44 -9.41 4.96
N SER A 117 -13.81 -9.63 6.22
CA SER A 117 -13.19 -8.98 7.38
C SER A 117 -11.70 -9.34 7.50
N TYR A 118 -11.34 -10.60 7.23
CA TYR A 118 -9.95 -11.08 7.27
C TYR A 118 -9.12 -10.48 6.12
N ALA A 119 -9.67 -10.48 4.90
CA ALA A 119 -9.06 -9.78 3.77
C ALA A 119 -8.88 -8.27 4.01
N ILE A 120 -9.86 -7.62 4.66
CA ILE A 120 -9.76 -6.20 5.04
C ILE A 120 -8.66 -6.01 6.07
N ALA A 121 -8.53 -6.88 7.07
CA ALA A 121 -7.50 -6.81 8.10
C ALA A 121 -6.10 -6.90 7.49
N ALA A 122 -5.81 -7.99 6.78
CA ALA A 122 -4.53 -8.22 6.14
C ALA A 122 -4.22 -7.19 5.03
N GLY A 123 -5.22 -6.84 4.22
CA GLY A 123 -5.07 -5.88 3.12
C GLY A 123 -4.82 -4.45 3.60
N SER A 124 -5.47 -4.03 4.67
CA SER A 124 -5.21 -2.72 5.29
C SER A 124 -3.82 -2.67 5.92
N GLY A 125 -3.39 -3.76 6.57
CA GLY A 125 -2.02 -3.89 7.11
C GLY A 125 -0.96 -3.82 6.02
N LEU A 126 -1.15 -4.55 4.90
CA LEU A 126 -0.26 -4.50 3.74
C LEU A 126 -0.24 -3.10 3.10
N TYR A 127 -1.39 -2.44 2.98
CA TYR A 127 -1.49 -1.10 2.39
C TYR A 127 -0.64 -0.08 3.15
N ILE A 128 -0.61 -0.16 4.48
CA ILE A 128 0.21 0.73 5.32
C ILE A 128 1.70 0.61 4.96
N ILE A 129 2.17 -0.58 4.58
CA ILE A 129 3.55 -0.81 4.15
C ILE A 129 3.81 -0.30 2.74
N ILE A 130 2.91 -0.58 1.80
CA ILE A 130 3.09 -0.19 0.39
C ILE A 130 2.94 1.33 0.22
N LYS A 131 2.04 1.96 0.98
CA LYS A 131 1.70 3.39 0.92
C LYS A 131 1.82 4.04 2.30
N PRO A 132 3.03 4.13 2.88
CA PRO A 132 3.22 4.63 4.25
C PRO A 132 2.81 6.09 4.41
N ARG A 133 2.83 6.90 3.33
CA ARG A 133 2.34 8.28 3.35
C ARG A 133 0.82 8.40 3.50
N GLU A 134 0.09 7.33 3.19
CA GLU A 134 -1.37 7.24 3.26
C GLU A 134 -1.82 6.24 4.34
N TRP A 135 -0.96 5.93 5.33
CA TRP A 135 -1.22 4.94 6.38
C TRP A 135 -2.58 5.11 7.09
N PHE A 136 -3.02 6.36 7.25
CA PHE A 136 -4.29 6.69 7.90
C PHE A 136 -5.50 6.08 7.17
N ARG A 137 -5.42 5.92 5.84
CA ARG A 137 -6.46 5.23 5.06
C ARG A 137 -6.57 3.77 5.45
N GLY A 138 -5.43 3.09 5.60
CA GLY A 138 -5.38 1.71 6.06
C GLY A 138 -5.99 1.60 7.46
N VAL A 139 -5.54 2.43 8.40
CA VAL A 139 -6.04 2.42 9.79
C VAL A 139 -7.54 2.70 9.89
N LEU A 140 -8.07 3.67 9.15
CA LEU A 140 -9.53 3.89 9.13
C LEU A 140 -10.29 2.72 8.52
N THR A 141 -9.71 2.00 7.57
CA THR A 141 -10.38 0.84 6.98
C THR A 141 -10.35 -0.36 7.92
N MET A 142 -9.36 -0.46 8.81
CA MET A 142 -9.30 -1.49 9.85
C MET A 142 -10.48 -1.44 10.84
N THR A 143 -11.17 -0.29 11.00
CA THR A 143 -12.35 -0.22 11.86
C THR A 143 -13.55 -0.98 11.32
N MET A 144 -13.54 -1.33 10.02
CA MET A 144 -14.52 -2.24 9.42
C MET A 144 -14.50 -3.61 10.10
N VAL A 145 -13.29 -4.12 10.41
CA VAL A 145 -13.08 -5.50 10.89
C VAL A 145 -13.91 -5.84 12.13
N PRO A 146 -13.82 -5.09 13.26
CA PRO A 146 -14.64 -5.42 14.43
C PRO A 146 -16.14 -5.23 14.19
N ILE A 147 -16.55 -4.31 13.31
CA ILE A 147 -17.96 -4.07 13.02
C ILE A 147 -18.53 -5.23 12.19
N GLU A 148 -17.82 -5.62 11.15
CA GLU A 148 -18.21 -6.67 10.22
C GLU A 148 -18.20 -8.04 10.89
N LEU A 149 -17.19 -8.36 11.70
CA LEU A 149 -17.16 -9.58 12.51
C LEU A 149 -18.28 -9.64 13.57
N PHE A 150 -18.66 -8.49 14.14
CA PHE A 150 -19.79 -8.46 15.08
C PHE A 150 -21.12 -8.75 14.37
N LEU A 151 -21.31 -8.20 13.16
CA LEU A 151 -22.47 -8.48 12.32
C LEU A 151 -22.49 -9.95 11.86
N ALA A 152 -21.34 -10.51 11.49
CA ALA A 152 -21.19 -11.93 11.18
C ALA A 152 -21.61 -12.80 12.36
N ALA A 153 -21.12 -12.50 13.57
CA ALA A 153 -21.46 -13.25 14.78
C ALA A 153 -22.95 -13.18 15.16
N LEU A 154 -23.61 -12.04 14.92
CA LEU A 154 -25.06 -11.90 15.09
C LEU A 154 -25.83 -12.83 14.15
N VAL A 155 -25.39 -12.90 12.89
CA VAL A 155 -25.99 -13.77 11.87
C VAL A 155 -25.73 -15.24 12.20
N GLU A 156 -24.48 -15.62 12.41
CA GLU A 156 -24.08 -17.01 12.73
C GLU A 156 -24.77 -17.53 13.99
N SER A 157 -24.85 -16.71 15.04
CA SER A 157 -25.60 -17.09 16.26
C SER A 157 -27.09 -17.32 16.00
N GLY A 158 -27.65 -16.67 14.97
CA GLY A 158 -29.04 -16.85 14.55
C GLY A 158 -29.29 -18.19 13.87
N GLU A 159 -28.27 -18.80 13.27
CA GLU A 159 -28.37 -20.09 12.56
C GLU A 159 -28.76 -21.24 13.49
N PHE A 160 -28.51 -21.08 14.80
CA PHE A 160 -28.94 -22.02 15.83
C PHE A 160 -30.44 -21.99 16.13
N TYR A 161 -31.18 -20.97 15.69
CA TYR A 161 -32.58 -20.74 16.08
C TYR A 161 -33.56 -20.69 14.90
N THR A 162 -33.07 -20.52 13.67
CA THR A 162 -33.91 -20.40 12.48
C THR A 162 -33.23 -21.02 11.27
N ASN A 163 -33.95 -21.11 10.15
CA ASN A 163 -33.36 -21.56 8.89
C ASN A 163 -32.23 -20.58 8.48
N PRO A 164 -30.98 -21.06 8.31
CA PRO A 164 -29.84 -20.22 7.95
C PRO A 164 -30.06 -19.37 6.69
N TYR A 165 -30.83 -19.88 5.71
CA TYR A 165 -31.10 -19.15 4.48
C TYR A 165 -32.04 -17.95 4.67
N LEU A 166 -32.90 -17.95 5.70
CA LEU A 166 -33.72 -16.78 6.02
C LEU A 166 -32.88 -15.61 6.56
N LEU A 167 -31.66 -15.89 7.05
CA LEU A 167 -30.79 -14.85 7.59
C LEU A 167 -30.17 -13.95 6.52
N TRP A 168 -30.27 -14.32 5.24
CA TRP A 168 -29.96 -13.40 4.14
C TRP A 168 -30.80 -12.13 4.18
N LEU A 169 -32.07 -12.22 4.62
CA LEU A 169 -32.96 -11.07 4.76
C LEU A 169 -32.41 -10.04 5.76
N TYR A 170 -31.82 -10.52 6.87
CA TYR A 170 -31.21 -9.67 7.89
C TYR A 170 -29.79 -9.21 7.51
N SER A 171 -29.11 -9.95 6.64
CA SER A 171 -27.75 -9.64 6.18
C SER A 171 -27.73 -8.56 5.10
N ILE A 172 -28.79 -8.41 4.29
CA ILE A 172 -28.89 -7.33 3.30
C ILE A 172 -28.74 -5.93 3.93
N PRO A 173 -29.50 -5.57 4.99
CA PRO A 173 -29.28 -4.31 5.70
C PRO A 173 -27.86 -4.16 6.26
N ALA A 174 -27.24 -5.25 6.73
CA ALA A 174 -25.86 -5.23 7.22
C ALA A 174 -24.87 -4.88 6.10
N PHE A 175 -24.99 -5.49 4.92
CA PHE A 175 -24.15 -5.15 3.75
C PHE A 175 -24.35 -3.70 3.30
N VAL A 176 -25.59 -3.20 3.28
CA VAL A 176 -25.89 -1.80 2.93
C VAL A 176 -25.22 -0.86 3.94
N PHE A 177 -25.33 -1.15 5.23
CA PHE A 177 -24.68 -0.40 6.29
C PHE A 177 -23.15 -0.39 6.14
N LEU A 178 -22.53 -1.56 5.95
CA LEU A 178 -21.08 -1.70 5.75
C LEU A 178 -20.59 -0.94 4.51
N TYR A 179 -21.35 -0.98 3.41
CA TYR A 179 -21.05 -0.19 2.22
C TYR A 179 -21.01 1.31 2.51
N PHE A 180 -22.04 1.86 3.17
CA PHE A 180 -22.07 3.29 3.50
C PHE A 180 -21.00 3.67 4.53
N TYR A 181 -20.75 2.80 5.51
CA TYR A 181 -19.70 3.01 6.50
C TYR A 181 -18.32 3.04 5.83
N TYR A 182 -18.02 2.09 4.93
CA TYR A 182 -16.82 2.09 4.12
C TYR A 182 -16.66 3.38 3.30
N GLN A 183 -17.71 3.78 2.57
CA GLN A 183 -17.70 5.02 1.79
C GLN A 183 -17.43 6.26 2.67
N THR A 184 -17.96 6.27 3.88
CA THR A 184 -17.75 7.35 4.85
C THR A 184 -16.29 7.41 5.30
N MET A 185 -15.70 6.28 5.70
CA MET A 185 -14.28 6.19 6.07
C MET A 185 -13.36 6.60 4.92
N GLN A 186 -13.71 6.19 3.72
CA GLN A 186 -12.99 6.54 2.50
C GLN A 186 -13.04 8.05 2.21
N ARG A 187 -14.19 8.71 2.36
CA ARG A 187 -14.31 10.18 2.22
C ARG A 187 -13.53 10.93 3.29
N ILE A 188 -13.59 10.48 4.55
CA ILE A 188 -12.80 11.06 5.65
C ILE A 188 -11.30 10.96 5.33
N SER A 189 -10.86 9.79 4.87
CA SER A 189 -9.47 9.56 4.45
C SER A 189 -9.06 10.49 3.31
N ASP A 190 -9.88 10.65 2.27
CA ASP A 190 -9.57 11.54 1.14
C ASP A 190 -9.40 12.99 1.60
N ASN A 191 -10.30 13.47 2.46
CA ASN A 191 -10.23 14.83 3.01
C ASN A 191 -8.93 15.02 3.80
N LEU A 192 -8.52 14.03 4.61
CA LEU A 192 -7.29 14.13 5.40
C LEU A 192 -6.01 14.03 4.55
N VAL A 193 -6.00 13.16 3.54
CA VAL A 193 -4.86 13.06 2.61
C VAL A 193 -4.73 14.33 1.77
N ARG A 194 -5.86 14.83 1.24
CA ARG A 194 -5.91 16.09 0.49
C ARG A 194 -5.53 17.28 1.36
N ASN A 195 -5.97 17.34 2.62
CA ASN A 195 -5.58 18.39 3.54
C ASN A 195 -4.08 18.30 3.87
N LYS A 196 -3.50 17.12 4.07
CA LYS A 196 -2.04 17.00 4.26
C LYS A 196 -1.26 17.46 3.03
N GLN A 197 -1.69 17.11 1.83
CA GLN A 197 -1.07 17.62 0.58
C GLN A 197 -1.31 19.13 0.42
N GLY A 198 -2.50 19.61 0.77
CA GLY A 198 -2.86 21.03 0.77
C GLY A 198 -2.08 21.83 1.80
N THR A 199 -1.80 21.28 2.99
CA THR A 199 -0.97 21.86 4.06
C THR A 199 0.51 21.80 3.72
N ILE A 200 1.01 20.73 3.09
CA ILE A 200 2.37 20.72 2.53
C ILE A 200 2.48 21.79 1.44
N ASN A 201 1.47 21.93 0.58
CA ASN A 201 1.43 22.94 -0.46
C ASN A 201 1.18 24.35 0.09
N THR A 202 0.54 24.54 1.26
CA THR A 202 0.31 25.85 1.92
C THR A 202 1.39 26.25 2.91
N VAL A 203 2.14 25.32 3.50
CA VAL A 203 3.39 25.61 4.22
C VAL A 203 4.52 25.83 3.22
N ALA A 204 4.53 25.08 2.11
CA ALA A 204 5.32 25.45 0.94
C ALA A 204 4.90 26.84 0.46
N SER A 205 3.61 27.11 0.18
CA SER A 205 3.16 28.44 -0.31
C SER A 205 3.12 29.60 0.69
N GLN A 206 3.25 29.36 2.00
CA GLN A 206 3.55 30.40 2.99
C GLN A 206 5.06 30.62 3.19
N GLN A 207 5.92 29.71 2.73
CA GLN A 207 7.32 30.03 2.36
C GLN A 207 7.46 30.45 0.87
N GLN A 208 6.40 30.36 0.07
CA GLN A 208 6.36 30.70 -1.36
C GLN A 208 5.49 31.93 -1.68
N SER A 209 5.21 32.78 -0.68
CA SER A 209 4.84 34.19 -0.92
C SER A 209 6.05 35.11 -0.88
N GLN A 210 7.24 34.54 -0.94
CA GLN A 210 8.36 35.15 -1.63
C GLN A 210 8.90 34.05 -2.53
N ILE A 211 8.48 34.01 -3.81
CA ILE A 211 9.42 33.58 -4.85
C ILE A 211 10.64 34.45 -4.54
N PRO A 212 11.78 33.90 -4.10
CA PRO A 212 12.99 34.69 -4.15
C PRO A 212 13.06 35.10 -5.60
N THR A 213 12.89 36.38 -5.91
CA THR A 213 13.15 36.94 -7.23
C THR A 213 14.65 36.93 -7.44
N THR A 214 15.28 35.81 -7.12
CA THR A 214 16.63 35.43 -7.42
C THR A 214 16.66 35.39 -8.93
N PRO A 215 17.26 36.40 -9.58
CA PRO A 215 17.27 36.48 -11.02
C PRO A 215 17.94 35.21 -11.56
N VAL A 216 17.58 34.79 -12.79
CA VAL A 216 18.25 33.68 -13.48
C VAL A 216 19.78 33.81 -13.44
N VAL A 217 20.29 35.06 -13.43
CA VAL A 217 21.70 35.43 -13.27
C VAL A 217 22.36 34.86 -12.00
N ASP A 218 21.64 34.79 -10.88
CA ASP A 218 22.19 34.26 -9.62
C ASP A 218 22.38 32.73 -9.69
N TYR A 219 21.47 32.01 -10.35
CA TYR A 219 21.63 30.57 -10.57
C TYR A 219 22.80 30.23 -11.51
N LEU A 220 23.04 31.05 -12.53
CA LEU A 220 24.22 30.90 -13.40
C LEU A 220 25.53 31.16 -12.64
N THR A 221 25.52 32.12 -11.72
CA THR A 221 26.68 32.41 -10.86
C THR A 221 26.96 31.24 -9.92
N LYS A 222 25.92 30.71 -9.26
CA LYS A 222 26.01 29.53 -8.38
C LYS A 222 26.46 28.28 -9.13
N TYR A 223 25.96 28.06 -10.35
CA TYR A 223 26.46 27.01 -11.23
C TYR A 223 27.98 27.13 -11.45
N THR A 224 28.45 28.33 -11.83
CA THR A 224 29.88 28.58 -12.10
C THR A 224 30.73 28.33 -10.87
N GLN A 225 30.28 28.80 -9.70
CA GLN A 225 30.94 28.56 -8.43
C GLN A 225 31.02 27.06 -8.11
N ALA A 226 29.90 26.34 -8.17
CA ALA A 226 29.85 24.91 -7.91
C ALA A 226 30.75 24.12 -8.87
N TRP A 227 30.76 24.48 -10.16
CA TRP A 227 31.61 23.85 -11.16
C TRP A 227 33.11 24.03 -10.88
N ASN A 228 33.51 25.25 -10.51
CA ASN A 228 34.89 25.56 -10.15
C ASN A 228 35.30 24.83 -8.86
N THR A 229 34.42 24.78 -7.86
CA THR A 229 34.67 24.02 -6.62
C THR A 229 34.78 22.52 -6.88
N GLY A 230 33.92 21.95 -7.73
CA GLY A 230 34.02 20.54 -8.12
C GLY A 230 35.35 20.23 -8.81
N SER A 231 35.79 21.11 -9.71
CA SER A 231 37.08 20.97 -10.41
C SER A 231 38.28 21.08 -9.45
N TYR A 232 38.20 21.93 -8.42
CA TYR A 232 39.20 22.01 -7.36
C TYR A 232 39.30 20.68 -6.59
N TYR A 233 38.18 20.12 -6.11
CA TYR A 233 38.19 18.84 -5.39
C TYR A 233 38.66 17.67 -6.27
N GLU A 234 38.34 17.68 -7.56
CA GLU A 234 38.86 16.69 -8.51
C GLU A 234 40.38 16.78 -8.62
N SER A 235 40.95 17.98 -8.71
CA SER A 235 42.41 18.16 -8.76
C SER A 235 43.13 17.68 -7.50
N GLN A 236 42.43 17.60 -6.37
CA GLN A 236 42.94 17.06 -5.11
C GLN A 236 42.74 15.55 -4.98
N GLY A 237 42.13 14.89 -5.97
CA GLY A 237 41.76 13.48 -5.92
C GLY A 237 40.56 13.18 -5.02
N ASN A 238 39.87 14.20 -4.49
CA ASN A 238 38.65 14.02 -3.70
C ASN A 238 37.43 13.92 -4.63
N LEU A 239 37.32 12.77 -5.29
CA LEU A 239 36.31 12.52 -6.32
C LEU A 239 34.88 12.54 -5.78
N LEU A 240 34.64 12.11 -4.53
CA LEU A 240 33.31 12.11 -3.93
C LEU A 240 32.76 13.53 -3.77
N GLU A 241 33.56 14.46 -3.25
CA GLU A 241 33.17 15.88 -3.15
C GLU A 241 33.06 16.52 -4.54
N ALA A 242 33.95 16.18 -5.47
CA ALA A 242 33.85 16.64 -6.85
C ALA A 242 32.50 16.24 -7.48
N MET A 243 32.06 14.98 -7.30
CA MET A 243 30.74 14.53 -7.79
C MET A 243 29.60 15.33 -7.18
N ARG A 244 29.65 15.61 -5.87
CA ARG A 244 28.63 16.39 -5.19
C ARG A 244 28.51 17.78 -5.81
N TYR A 245 29.62 18.48 -5.99
CA TYR A 245 29.63 19.84 -6.54
C TYR A 245 29.24 19.90 -8.02
N TYR A 246 29.66 18.92 -8.84
CA TYR A 246 29.20 18.86 -10.23
C TYR A 246 27.70 18.59 -10.34
N TRP A 247 27.15 17.73 -9.49
CA TRP A 247 25.71 17.48 -9.43
C TRP A 247 24.93 18.73 -8.96
N GLU A 248 25.47 19.44 -7.95
CA GLU A 248 24.91 20.69 -7.46
C GLU A 248 24.91 21.78 -8.55
N GLY A 249 26.01 21.91 -9.30
CA GLY A 249 26.08 22.78 -10.48
C GLY A 249 25.01 22.46 -11.52
N LEU A 250 24.82 21.18 -11.84
CA LEU A 250 23.76 20.74 -12.75
C LEU A 250 22.37 21.16 -12.25
N PHE A 251 22.07 21.04 -10.95
CA PHE A 251 20.78 21.47 -10.40
C PHE A 251 20.54 22.98 -10.52
N TYR A 252 21.57 23.80 -10.30
CA TYR A 252 21.44 25.25 -10.49
C TYR A 252 21.13 25.59 -11.95
N LEU A 253 21.78 24.92 -12.90
CA LEU A 253 21.54 25.15 -14.31
C LEU A 253 20.17 24.63 -14.77
N LEU A 254 19.73 23.48 -14.25
CA LEU A 254 18.37 22.98 -14.48
C LEU A 254 17.31 23.94 -13.94
N THR A 255 17.52 24.49 -12.75
CA THR A 255 16.63 25.50 -12.16
C THR A 255 16.55 26.74 -13.04
N ALA A 256 17.70 27.27 -13.48
CA ALA A 256 17.77 28.41 -14.39
C ALA A 256 17.04 28.13 -15.72
N THR A 257 17.24 26.92 -16.28
CA THR A 257 16.57 26.46 -17.50
C THR A 257 15.06 26.36 -17.30
N GLY A 258 14.63 25.76 -16.19
CA GLY A 258 13.23 25.62 -15.81
C GLY A 258 12.54 26.98 -15.70
N MET A 259 13.16 27.94 -15.01
CA MET A 259 12.63 29.31 -14.93
C MET A 259 12.44 29.94 -16.32
N LYS A 260 13.40 29.77 -17.23
CA LYS A 260 13.31 30.30 -18.60
C LYS A 260 12.24 29.59 -19.45
N LEU A 261 11.97 28.32 -19.17
CA LEU A 261 10.90 27.54 -19.80
C LEU A 261 9.52 27.73 -19.14
N GLY A 262 9.42 28.51 -18.05
CA GLY A 262 8.18 28.63 -17.27
C GLY A 262 7.83 27.36 -16.48
N MET A 263 8.83 26.52 -16.19
CA MET A 263 8.74 25.25 -15.45
C MET A 263 9.58 25.35 -14.17
N PRO A 264 9.09 25.99 -13.10
CA PRO A 264 9.84 26.07 -11.85
C PRO A 264 10.06 24.67 -11.25
N SER A 265 11.27 24.38 -10.76
CA SER A 265 11.65 23.07 -10.23
C SER A 265 11.74 23.07 -8.70
N LEU A 266 10.92 22.23 -8.06
CA LEU A 266 10.94 22.03 -6.60
C LEU A 266 11.17 20.57 -6.19
N SER A 267 10.97 19.65 -7.13
CA SER A 267 11.07 18.21 -6.93
C SER A 267 11.94 17.56 -7.99
N LYS A 268 12.34 16.30 -7.72
CA LYS A 268 13.03 15.46 -8.72
C LYS A 268 12.19 15.28 -10.00
N GLU A 269 10.88 15.14 -9.87
CA GLU A 269 9.97 15.00 -11.00
C GLU A 269 9.96 16.26 -11.88
N ASP A 270 10.07 17.45 -11.28
CA ASP A 270 10.18 18.70 -12.04
C ASP A 270 11.48 18.76 -12.84
N TYR A 271 12.60 18.32 -12.24
CA TYR A 271 13.88 18.21 -12.95
C TYR A 271 13.82 17.21 -14.10
N ASP A 272 13.18 16.05 -13.91
CA ASP A 272 12.94 15.09 -14.99
C ASP A 272 12.17 15.74 -16.15
N ASN A 273 11.12 16.50 -15.83
CA ASN A 273 10.28 17.18 -16.82
C ASN A 273 11.06 18.26 -17.58
N ILE A 274 11.93 19.01 -16.89
CA ILE A 274 12.83 19.98 -17.53
C ILE A 274 13.78 19.26 -18.49
N VAL A 275 14.44 18.19 -18.05
CA VAL A 275 15.39 17.43 -18.90
C VAL A 275 14.67 16.84 -20.12
N ARG A 276 13.45 16.33 -19.97
CA ARG A 276 12.63 15.87 -21.10
C ARG A 276 12.29 17.02 -22.05
N ALA A 277 11.85 18.16 -21.53
CA ALA A 277 11.53 19.33 -22.36
C ALA A 277 12.77 19.79 -23.15
N VAL A 278 13.94 19.81 -22.51
CA VAL A 278 15.23 20.12 -23.13
C VAL A 278 15.55 19.08 -24.20
N SER A 279 15.45 17.78 -23.90
CA SER A 279 15.78 16.69 -24.84
C SER A 279 14.96 16.75 -26.12
N TYR A 280 13.65 17.02 -26.01
CA TYR A 280 12.79 17.26 -27.16
C TYR A 280 13.19 18.51 -27.93
N LYS A 281 13.47 19.62 -27.23
CA LYS A 281 13.81 20.90 -27.87
C LYS A 281 15.13 20.86 -28.63
N VAL A 282 16.13 20.11 -28.14
CA VAL A 282 17.43 19.96 -28.81
C VAL A 282 17.48 18.77 -29.77
N GLY A 283 16.41 17.97 -29.87
CA GLY A 283 16.35 16.80 -30.74
C GLY A 283 17.28 15.65 -30.31
N ASN A 284 17.64 15.55 -29.03
CA ASN A 284 18.49 14.49 -28.51
C ASN A 284 17.72 13.66 -27.45
N PRO A 285 17.02 12.58 -27.86
CA PRO A 285 16.22 11.78 -26.93
C PRO A 285 17.06 11.02 -25.89
N GLN A 286 18.36 10.77 -26.17
CA GLN A 286 19.25 10.07 -25.25
C GLN A 286 19.59 10.91 -24.00
N LEU A 287 19.39 12.23 -24.06
CA LEU A 287 19.71 13.14 -22.97
C LEU A 287 19.01 12.80 -21.65
N TYR A 288 17.76 12.34 -21.72
CA TYR A 288 17.02 11.92 -20.54
C TYR A 288 17.60 10.65 -19.90
N GLU A 289 18.06 9.71 -20.73
CA GLU A 289 18.70 8.50 -20.24
C GLU A 289 20.06 8.81 -19.62
N ILE A 290 20.87 9.66 -20.26
CA ILE A 290 22.15 10.14 -19.74
C ILE A 290 21.97 10.79 -18.35
N TYR A 291 20.92 11.60 -18.17
CA TYR A 291 20.58 12.19 -16.87
C TYR A 291 20.25 11.13 -15.81
N ASN A 292 19.43 10.13 -16.13
CA ASN A 292 19.08 9.06 -15.19
C ASN A 292 20.29 8.21 -14.80
N GLN A 293 21.19 7.92 -15.75
CA GLN A 293 22.44 7.19 -15.47
C GLN A 293 23.38 8.00 -14.56
N ALA A 294 23.54 9.31 -14.83
CA ALA A 294 24.32 10.19 -13.96
C ALA A 294 23.73 10.27 -12.54
N PHE A 295 22.40 10.36 -12.43
CA PHE A 295 21.70 10.35 -11.14
C PHE A 295 21.94 9.04 -10.38
N LYS A 296 21.86 7.89 -11.06
CA LYS A 296 22.11 6.58 -10.45
C LYS A 296 23.53 6.47 -9.90
N ILE A 297 24.55 6.82 -10.70
CA ILE A 297 25.96 6.82 -10.27
C ILE A 297 26.15 7.73 -9.03
N ARG A 298 25.50 8.90 -9.02
CA ARG A 298 25.55 9.83 -7.89
C ARG A 298 24.92 9.28 -6.62
N VAL A 299 23.73 8.69 -6.69
CA VAL A 299 23.00 8.17 -5.52
C VAL A 299 23.69 6.94 -4.93
N GLU A 300 24.26 6.09 -5.78
CA GLU A 300 25.01 4.90 -5.37
C GLU A 300 26.43 5.24 -4.88
N ASN A 301 26.87 6.50 -4.99
CA ASN A 301 28.22 6.97 -4.65
C ASN A 301 29.34 6.12 -5.30
N LYS A 302 29.16 5.72 -6.56
CA LYS A 302 30.15 4.92 -7.30
C LYS A 302 31.32 5.77 -7.77
N VAL A 303 32.30 5.96 -6.89
CA VAL A 303 33.47 6.81 -7.14
C VAL A 303 34.32 6.30 -8.31
N ASP A 304 34.40 4.99 -8.52
CA ASP A 304 35.14 4.40 -9.63
C ASP A 304 34.57 4.80 -11.01
N ASP A 305 33.27 5.14 -11.07
CA ASP A 305 32.57 5.59 -12.27
C ASP A 305 32.64 7.12 -12.45
N PHE A 306 33.47 7.83 -11.69
CA PHE A 306 33.60 9.28 -11.74
C PHE A 306 33.81 9.86 -13.16
N PRO A 307 34.71 9.32 -14.00
CA PRO A 307 34.91 9.87 -15.35
C PRO A 307 33.64 9.78 -16.21
N THR A 308 32.91 8.68 -16.10
CA THR A 308 31.63 8.46 -16.79
C THR A 308 30.56 9.44 -16.29
N PHE A 309 30.44 9.59 -14.96
CA PHE A 309 29.55 10.56 -14.35
C PHE A 309 29.82 11.99 -14.83
N LYS A 310 31.09 12.42 -14.81
CA LYS A 310 31.50 13.76 -15.24
C LYS A 310 31.18 14.00 -16.72
N ASN A 311 31.41 13.00 -17.58
CA ASN A 311 31.05 13.07 -19.00
C ASN A 311 29.55 13.27 -19.20
N TYR A 312 28.71 12.49 -18.52
CA TYR A 312 27.26 12.64 -18.59
C TYR A 312 26.77 14.01 -18.11
N VAL A 313 27.26 14.46 -16.94
CA VAL A 313 26.90 15.79 -16.40
C VAL A 313 27.33 16.91 -17.35
N SER A 314 28.54 16.83 -17.91
CA SER A 314 29.06 17.82 -18.86
C SER A 314 28.23 17.87 -20.14
N GLU A 315 27.81 16.71 -20.65
CA GLU A 315 26.96 16.62 -21.83
C GLU A 315 25.59 17.28 -21.58
N ILE A 316 24.98 17.02 -20.42
CA ILE A 316 23.71 17.64 -20.04
C ILE A 316 23.85 19.16 -19.96
N ILE A 317 24.88 19.64 -19.27
CA ILE A 317 25.16 21.07 -19.10
C ILE A 317 25.33 21.78 -20.45
N ARG A 318 26.00 21.15 -21.43
CA ARG A 318 26.15 21.71 -22.78
C ARG A 318 24.80 22.06 -23.41
N PHE A 319 23.81 21.17 -23.29
CA PHE A 319 22.48 21.40 -23.85
C PHE A 319 21.65 22.40 -23.02
N LEU A 320 21.79 22.40 -21.69
CA LEU A 320 21.12 23.37 -20.84
C LEU A 320 21.61 24.80 -21.09
N HIS A 321 22.90 25.01 -21.35
CA HIS A 321 23.45 26.32 -21.71
C HIS A 321 22.84 26.89 -23.00
N MET A 322 22.59 26.05 -24.01
CA MET A 322 21.95 26.47 -25.26
C MET A 322 20.55 27.05 -25.05
N ILE A 323 19.85 26.61 -23.99
CA ILE A 323 18.52 27.11 -23.67
C ILE A 323 18.60 28.30 -22.72
N THR A 324 19.56 28.30 -21.78
CA THR A 324 19.64 29.30 -20.71
C THR A 324 20.18 30.65 -21.18
N GLN A 325 21.07 30.68 -22.17
CA GLN A 325 21.53 31.92 -22.86
C GLN A 325 20.39 32.54 -23.69
#